data_AF-A0A931P5P8-F1
#
_entry.id   AF-A0A931P5P8-F1
#
_cell.length_a   1.000
_cell.length_b   1.000
_cell.length_c   1.000
_cell.angle_alpha   90.00
_cell.angle_beta   90.00
_cell.angle_gamma   90.00
#
_symmetry.space_group_name_H-M   'P 1'
#
loop_
_entity.id
_entity.type
_entity.pdbx_description
1 polymer ?
#
loop_
_entity_poly.entity_id
_entity_poly.type
_entity_poly.pdbx_seq_one_letter_code
_entity_poly.pdbx_strand_id
1 'polypeptide(L)'
;MTCPQSIPVHLRLLAAAGIVALFANPAEVQAIDPPAGLPALKTADRFRPEHLEKATADARTIQATRKDRPLPAGWQDVRSIFHAHAEDSEHTGGTRPEMIADAKKAGVRAIFLSDHLRPPRDFVSPERRGEKDGVLLIPGSEAKGFLIHPVRSIMDKLDLPRDEFLDVIRADGGLAFLSHIEERTDHPMDKLDGLEITNRHYEARADIAGYKAMLMAMTSADSIAEMRKKLENWPDATFAFQGDYPKVYLSKWDDGLKTRRLVGVAANDCHHNNVLTAKLAADGQAVLVGTNVDKDDDMFRIPLDKAKGLNDLVTGRKPGEVIATVDLDPYRRSFANASTHLIVQSDKVDETVLRDTIRKGRMYVSHDWICPPEGFFVTVTDATGQAIGTLGDEISFVPKKLPVLKVALPAQASLVRLIRDGAEAARQENTAEASFLIEEPGVYRVEVFQKLDGEYRGWIYASPVYVK
;
A
#
# COMPACT_ATOMS: atom_id res chain seq x y z
N MET A 1 21.26 -5.89 12.92
CA MET A 1 21.44 -5.63 11.47
C MET A 1 20.74 -4.33 11.18
N THR A 2 21.51 -3.30 10.86
CA THR A 2 21.00 -1.98 10.47
C THR A 2 20.06 -2.14 9.28
N CYS A 3 18.90 -1.47 9.31
CA CYS A 3 18.11 -1.19 8.11
C CYS A 3 19.09 -0.77 6.99
N PRO A 4 18.99 -1.29 5.75
CA PRO A 4 19.83 -0.76 4.71
C PRO A 4 19.57 0.74 4.66
N GLN A 5 20.60 1.52 4.96
CA GLN A 5 20.59 2.95 4.68
C GLN A 5 20.08 3.06 3.24
N SER A 6 19.09 3.92 3.03
CA SER A 6 18.57 4.25 1.70
C SER A 6 19.73 4.72 0.84
N ILE A 7 20.34 3.74 0.15
CA ILE A 7 21.33 3.96 -0.89
C ILE A 7 20.55 4.61 -2.03
N PRO A 8 21.06 5.69 -2.64
CA PRO A 8 20.43 6.33 -3.78
C PRO A 8 19.99 5.29 -4.80
N VAL A 9 18.71 5.37 -5.21
CA VAL A 9 18.04 4.42 -6.10
C VAL A 9 18.86 4.15 -7.37
N HIS A 10 19.68 5.11 -7.80
CA HIS A 10 20.53 5.02 -8.98
C HIS A 10 21.80 4.14 -8.82
N LEU A 11 22.41 4.05 -7.64
CA LEU A 11 23.74 3.44 -7.50
C LEU A 11 23.73 1.90 -7.58
N ARG A 12 22.57 1.26 -7.41
CA ARG A 12 22.42 -0.21 -7.51
C ARG A 12 21.89 -0.71 -8.85
N LEU A 13 21.18 0.11 -9.62
CA LEU A 13 20.55 -0.32 -10.88
C LEU A 13 21.54 -0.58 -12.02
N LEU A 14 22.77 -0.05 -11.94
CA LEU A 14 23.84 -0.33 -12.92
C LEU A 14 24.91 -1.31 -12.44
N ALA A 15 25.05 -1.53 -11.12
CA ALA A 15 26.06 -2.44 -10.57
C ALA A 15 25.57 -3.89 -10.40
N ALA A 16 24.25 -4.14 -10.43
CA ALA A 16 23.66 -5.47 -10.22
C ALA A 16 23.52 -6.31 -11.51
N ALA A 17 24.40 -6.12 -12.50
CA ALA A 17 24.50 -7.01 -13.67
C ALA A 17 25.44 -8.20 -13.45
N GLY A 18 25.96 -8.41 -12.24
CA GLY A 18 26.81 -9.55 -11.94
C GLY A 18 26.84 -9.89 -10.46
N ILE A 19 26.73 -11.18 -10.20
CA ILE A 19 27.03 -11.91 -8.95
C ILE A 19 25.80 -12.40 -8.15
N VAL A 20 25.44 -13.64 -8.50
CA VAL A 20 25.07 -14.80 -7.66
C VAL A 20 23.73 -14.77 -6.91
N ALA A 21 22.75 -15.47 -7.48
CA ALA A 21 21.74 -16.20 -6.74
C ALA A 21 22.11 -17.70 -6.74
N LEU A 22 22.83 -18.13 -5.71
CA LEU A 22 22.81 -19.51 -5.23
C LEU A 22 22.22 -19.38 -3.83
N PHE A 23 21.00 -19.89 -3.61
CA PHE A 23 20.62 -20.79 -2.51
C PHE A 23 19.11 -20.98 -2.45
N ALA A 24 18.78 -22.26 -2.17
CA ALA A 24 17.54 -22.84 -1.68
C ALA A 24 16.27 -22.69 -2.55
N ASN A 25 15.84 -23.84 -3.07
CA ASN A 25 14.51 -24.06 -3.61
C ASN A 25 13.50 -23.96 -2.44
N PRO A 26 12.66 -22.91 -2.34
CA PRO A 26 11.62 -22.90 -1.33
C PRO A 26 10.59 -23.98 -1.69
N ALA A 27 10.04 -24.65 -0.68
CA ALA A 27 8.85 -25.47 -0.87
C ALA A 27 7.82 -24.67 -1.68
N GLU A 28 7.23 -25.29 -2.71
CA GLU A 28 6.23 -24.65 -3.57
C GLU A 28 5.06 -24.15 -2.72
N VAL A 29 5.09 -22.88 -2.34
CA VAL A 29 3.92 -22.16 -1.86
C VAL A 29 2.95 -22.17 -3.03
N GLN A 30 1.79 -22.82 -2.86
CA GLN A 30 0.68 -22.72 -3.82
C GLN A 30 0.22 -21.26 -3.85
N ALA A 31 0.88 -20.46 -4.68
CA ALA A 31 0.65 -19.05 -4.79
C ALA A 31 -0.54 -18.82 -5.72
N ILE A 32 -1.53 -18.07 -5.26
CA ILE A 32 -2.70 -17.73 -6.06
C ILE A 32 -2.23 -16.86 -7.23
N ASP A 33 -2.59 -17.26 -8.45
CA ASP A 33 -2.37 -16.44 -9.63
C ASP A 33 -3.38 -15.27 -9.70
N PRO A 34 -2.99 -14.14 -10.31
CA PRO A 34 -3.94 -13.10 -10.64
C PRO A 34 -5.08 -13.67 -11.51
N PRO A 35 -6.28 -13.07 -11.48
CA PRO A 35 -7.37 -13.52 -12.34
C PRO A 35 -6.98 -13.56 -13.82
N ALA A 36 -7.31 -14.67 -14.49
CA ALA A 36 -7.10 -14.80 -15.94
C ALA A 36 -7.98 -13.80 -16.73
N GLY A 37 -7.45 -13.23 -17.81
CA GLY A 37 -8.11 -12.21 -18.63
C GLY A 37 -7.29 -11.82 -19.87
N LEU A 38 -7.60 -10.67 -20.49
CA LEU A 38 -6.72 -10.09 -21.51
C LEU A 38 -5.29 -9.97 -20.95
N PRO A 39 -4.25 -10.10 -21.78
CA PRO A 39 -2.88 -9.93 -21.31
C PRO A 39 -2.75 -8.59 -20.59
N ALA A 40 -2.17 -8.61 -19.39
CA ALA A 40 -1.83 -7.36 -18.72
C ALA A 40 -0.92 -6.54 -19.65
N LEU A 41 -1.28 -5.27 -19.86
CA LEU A 41 -0.42 -4.28 -20.47
C LEU A 41 0.88 -4.24 -19.67
N LYS A 42 1.97 -3.96 -20.38
CA LYS A 42 3.23 -3.66 -19.70
C LYS A 42 3.06 -2.34 -18.98
N THR A 43 3.77 -2.18 -17.86
CA THR A 43 3.71 -0.96 -17.07
C THR A 43 4.00 0.31 -17.88
N ALA A 44 4.97 0.26 -18.80
CA ALA A 44 5.27 1.37 -19.70
C ALA A 44 4.09 1.74 -20.64
N ASP A 45 3.26 0.76 -21.04
CA ASP A 45 2.07 1.00 -21.86
C ASP A 45 0.98 1.69 -21.03
N ARG A 46 0.75 1.25 -19.78
CA ARG A 46 -0.20 1.90 -18.85
C ARG A 46 0.10 3.38 -18.63
N PHE A 47 1.36 3.78 -18.75
CA PHE A 47 1.81 5.17 -18.57
C PHE A 47 1.52 6.09 -19.77
N ARG A 48 1.07 5.54 -20.91
CA ARG A 48 0.75 6.34 -22.09
C ARG A 48 -0.60 7.03 -21.92
N PRO A 49 -0.78 8.27 -22.43
CA PRO A 49 -2.00 9.07 -22.26
C PRO A 49 -3.31 8.32 -22.53
N GLU A 50 -3.37 7.56 -23.63
CA GLU A 50 -4.56 6.81 -24.05
C GLU A 50 -4.97 5.71 -23.06
N HIS A 51 -4.00 5.12 -22.34
CA HIS A 51 -4.26 4.07 -21.36
C HIS A 51 -4.63 4.68 -20.00
N LEU A 52 -3.98 5.79 -19.61
CA LEU A 52 -4.36 6.58 -18.44
C LEU A 52 -5.78 7.14 -18.53
N GLU A 53 -6.16 7.62 -19.71
CA GLU A 53 -7.50 8.12 -19.99
C GLU A 53 -8.56 7.04 -19.83
N LYS A 54 -8.34 5.87 -20.44
CA LYS A 54 -9.26 4.72 -20.35
C LYS A 54 -9.39 4.21 -18.92
N ALA A 55 -8.27 4.00 -18.23
CA ALA A 55 -8.31 3.55 -16.83
C ALA A 55 -9.06 4.54 -15.93
N THR A 56 -8.88 5.85 -16.14
CA THR A 56 -9.61 6.89 -15.42
C THR A 56 -11.10 6.90 -15.77
N ALA A 57 -11.45 6.73 -17.04
CA ALA A 57 -12.83 6.67 -17.49
C ALA A 57 -13.56 5.44 -16.93
N ASP A 58 -12.91 4.29 -16.89
CA ASP A 58 -13.45 3.06 -16.30
C ASP A 58 -13.65 3.22 -14.79
N ALA A 59 -12.65 3.79 -14.07
CA ALA A 59 -12.79 4.10 -12.65
C ALA A 59 -13.99 5.01 -12.38
N ARG A 60 -14.17 6.08 -13.18
CA ARG A 60 -15.34 6.97 -13.08
C ARG A 60 -16.66 6.24 -13.36
N THR A 61 -16.67 5.32 -14.32
CA THR A 61 -17.85 4.51 -14.66
C THR A 61 -18.23 3.60 -13.49
N ILE A 62 -17.25 2.95 -12.86
CA ILE A 62 -17.44 2.13 -11.67
C ILE A 62 -17.95 2.98 -10.50
N GLN A 63 -17.33 4.14 -10.26
CA GLN A 63 -17.74 5.07 -9.20
C GLN A 63 -19.19 5.57 -9.39
N ALA A 64 -19.65 5.74 -10.63
CA ALA A 64 -21.03 6.10 -10.93
C ALA A 64 -22.04 4.99 -10.59
N THR A 65 -21.60 3.74 -10.43
CA THR A 65 -22.45 2.63 -9.94
C THR A 65 -22.58 2.60 -8.42
N ARG A 66 -21.90 3.50 -7.69
CA ARG A 66 -21.92 3.49 -6.23
C ARG A 66 -23.33 3.70 -5.69
N LYS A 67 -23.67 2.90 -4.69
CA LYS A 67 -24.86 3.05 -3.85
C LYS A 67 -24.43 3.37 -2.44
N ASP A 68 -25.14 4.30 -1.81
CA ASP A 68 -24.97 4.51 -0.39
C ASP A 68 -25.41 3.26 0.37
N ARG A 69 -24.46 2.65 1.08
CA ARG A 69 -24.65 1.39 1.78
C ARG A 69 -24.09 1.53 3.19
N PRO A 70 -24.89 2.02 4.15
CA PRO A 70 -24.42 2.14 5.52
C PRO A 70 -24.09 0.75 6.09
N LEU A 71 -23.06 0.70 6.92
CA LEU A 71 -22.75 -0.49 7.71
C LEU A 71 -23.89 -0.77 8.71
N PRO A 72 -23.99 -2.01 9.24
CA PRO A 72 -24.95 -2.30 10.30
C PRO A 72 -24.82 -1.35 11.50
N ALA A 73 -25.92 -1.09 12.20
CA ALA A 73 -25.93 -0.17 13.33
C ALA A 73 -24.83 -0.49 14.37
N GLY A 74 -24.11 0.53 14.83
CA GLY A 74 -22.98 0.40 15.76
C GLY A 74 -21.64 0.02 15.09
N TRP A 75 -21.62 -0.13 13.77
CA TRP A 75 -20.40 -0.33 12.99
C TRP A 75 -20.06 0.91 12.17
N GLN A 76 -18.78 1.25 12.10
CA GLN A 76 -18.26 2.32 11.26
C GLN A 76 -16.97 1.90 10.56
N ASP A 77 -16.75 2.45 9.38
CA ASP A 77 -15.52 2.27 8.61
C ASP A 77 -14.54 3.39 8.95
N VAL A 78 -13.34 3.04 9.38
CA VAL A 78 -12.26 3.97 9.69
C VAL A 78 -11.08 3.74 8.75
N ARG A 79 -11.03 4.54 7.69
CA ARG A 79 -9.90 4.60 6.77
C ARG A 79 -8.62 5.02 7.51
N SER A 80 -7.60 4.18 7.41
CA SER A 80 -6.35 4.28 8.15
C SER A 80 -5.12 4.03 7.26
N ILE A 81 -3.99 4.64 7.61
CA ILE A 81 -2.70 4.46 6.92
C ILE A 81 -1.70 3.83 7.90
N PHE A 82 -0.94 2.84 7.44
CA PHE A 82 0.00 2.06 8.27
C PHE A 82 1.47 2.28 7.94
N HIS A 83 1.77 2.88 6.78
CA HIS A 83 3.14 3.12 6.34
C HIS A 83 3.24 4.54 5.75
N ALA A 84 3.59 5.49 6.61
CA ALA A 84 3.69 6.91 6.28
C ALA A 84 4.79 7.59 7.11
N HIS A 85 5.63 8.33 6.41
CA HIS A 85 6.80 9.04 6.94
C HIS A 85 6.58 10.52 6.79
N ALA A 86 7.03 11.30 7.77
CA ALA A 86 7.02 12.76 7.69
C ALA A 86 8.13 13.33 8.57
N GLU A 87 8.98 14.21 8.01
CA GLU A 87 10.02 14.96 8.73
C GLU A 87 10.87 14.12 9.72
N ASP A 88 11.16 12.87 9.35
CA ASP A 88 11.83 11.85 10.18
C ASP A 88 13.20 11.43 9.64
N SER A 89 13.49 11.70 8.35
CA SER A 89 14.74 11.30 7.71
C SER A 89 15.16 12.26 6.58
N GLU A 90 16.39 12.08 6.06
CA GLU A 90 16.89 12.85 4.90
C GLU A 90 16.14 12.50 3.59
N HIS A 91 15.53 11.32 3.50
CA HIS A 91 14.81 10.88 2.30
C HIS A 91 13.29 11.02 2.42
N THR A 92 12.83 11.74 3.45
CA THR A 92 11.43 12.09 3.65
C THR A 92 11.23 13.55 3.25
N GLY A 93 10.53 13.79 2.14
CA GLY A 93 10.30 15.14 1.63
C GLY A 93 9.11 15.84 2.28
N GLY A 94 8.12 15.08 2.76
CA GLY A 94 6.89 15.64 3.32
C GLY A 94 6.97 15.99 4.80
N THR A 95 6.05 16.85 5.23
CA THR A 95 5.94 17.31 6.63
C THR A 95 4.71 16.75 7.33
N ARG A 96 4.71 16.71 8.66
CA ARG A 96 3.54 16.21 9.42
C ARG A 96 2.30 17.09 9.22
N PRO A 97 2.38 18.43 9.26
CA PRO A 97 1.23 19.29 8.97
C PRO A 97 0.64 19.04 7.57
N GLU A 98 1.49 18.85 6.57
CA GLU A 98 1.06 18.51 5.22
C GLU A 98 0.35 17.15 5.18
N MET A 99 0.94 16.11 5.76
CA MET A 99 0.38 14.77 5.85
C MET A 99 -1.02 14.78 6.50
N ILE A 100 -1.18 15.51 7.61
CA ILE A 100 -2.47 15.66 8.30
C ILE A 100 -3.48 16.41 7.41
N ALA A 101 -3.07 17.50 6.77
CA ALA A 101 -3.95 18.27 5.89
C ALA A 101 -4.47 17.42 4.73
N ASP A 102 -3.60 16.60 4.13
CA ASP A 102 -3.96 15.72 3.03
C ASP A 102 -4.75 14.48 3.47
N ALA A 103 -4.49 13.96 4.66
CA ALA A 103 -5.29 12.91 5.28
C ALA A 103 -6.76 13.34 5.43
N LYS A 104 -7.00 14.57 5.91
CA LYS A 104 -8.36 15.14 5.99
C LYS A 104 -9.04 15.22 4.64
N LYS A 105 -8.32 15.72 3.61
CA LYS A 105 -8.88 15.80 2.26
C LYS A 105 -9.22 14.41 1.71
N ALA A 106 -8.41 13.41 2.05
CA ALA A 106 -8.62 12.01 1.64
C ALA A 106 -9.65 11.26 2.51
N GLY A 107 -10.15 11.84 3.60
CA GLY A 107 -11.04 11.13 4.53
C GLY A 107 -10.33 10.07 5.37
N VAL A 108 -8.99 10.12 5.45
CA VAL A 108 -8.21 9.29 6.38
C VAL A 108 -8.44 9.81 7.80
N ARG A 109 -8.84 8.92 8.70
CA ARG A 109 -9.17 9.25 10.10
C ARG A 109 -8.11 8.81 11.09
N ALA A 110 -7.23 7.90 10.72
CA ALA A 110 -6.10 7.49 11.56
C ALA A 110 -4.83 7.24 10.74
N ILE A 111 -3.68 7.58 11.31
CA ILE A 111 -2.37 7.28 10.75
C ILE A 111 -1.54 6.60 11.84
N PHE A 112 -1.18 5.35 11.58
CA PHE A 112 -0.15 4.63 12.29
C PHE A 112 1.19 5.06 11.68
N LEU A 113 1.89 5.97 12.38
CA LEU A 113 3.15 6.54 11.92
C LEU A 113 4.22 5.46 11.84
N SER A 114 5.12 5.58 10.87
CA SER A 114 6.21 4.63 10.64
C SER A 114 7.58 5.30 10.61
N ASP A 115 7.81 6.34 11.42
CA ASP A 115 9.10 7.08 11.47
C ASP A 115 10.33 6.16 11.42
N HIS A 116 11.33 6.48 10.62
CA HIS A 116 12.60 5.75 10.66
C HIS A 116 13.26 5.90 12.03
N LEU A 117 13.68 4.77 12.61
CA LEU A 117 14.34 4.76 13.91
C LEU A 117 15.68 5.50 13.89
N ARG A 118 15.72 6.68 14.53
CA ARG A 118 16.93 7.53 14.63
C ARG A 118 17.23 7.97 16.07
N PRO A 119 17.89 7.13 16.89
CA PRO A 119 18.32 7.54 18.22
C PRO A 119 19.19 8.82 18.19
N PRO A 120 19.06 9.73 19.17
CA PRO A 120 18.27 9.59 20.41
C PRO A 120 16.81 10.06 20.26
N ARG A 121 16.32 10.39 19.06
CA ARG A 121 14.93 10.83 18.85
C ARG A 121 13.99 9.67 19.15
N ASP A 122 13.15 9.86 20.17
CA ASP A 122 12.05 8.95 20.47
C ASP A 122 10.86 9.27 19.56
N PHE A 123 10.38 8.25 18.85
CA PHE A 123 9.21 8.36 18.00
C PHE A 123 7.90 8.17 18.78
N VAL A 124 7.94 7.60 20.00
CA VAL A 124 6.78 7.41 20.89
C VAL A 124 6.73 8.51 21.93
N SER A 125 6.59 9.75 21.48
CA SER A 125 6.46 10.90 22.36
C SER A 125 5.01 11.41 22.41
N PRO A 126 4.55 12.00 23.54
CA PRO A 126 3.17 12.46 23.68
C PRO A 126 2.72 13.44 22.59
N GLU A 127 3.63 14.29 22.09
CA GLU A 127 3.33 15.27 21.04
C GLU A 127 3.03 14.64 19.67
N ARG A 128 3.49 13.40 19.44
CA ARG A 128 3.26 12.62 18.20
C ARG A 128 1.99 11.77 18.24
N ARG A 129 1.31 11.76 19.37
CA ARG A 129 0.14 10.91 19.64
C ARG A 129 -1.15 11.75 19.67
N GLY A 130 -2.25 11.08 19.37
CA GLY A 130 -3.59 11.60 19.59
C GLY A 130 -4.14 12.34 18.37
N GLU A 131 -5.34 12.89 18.54
CA GLU A 131 -6.04 13.58 17.46
C GLU A 131 -5.37 14.92 17.14
N LYS A 132 -5.10 15.14 15.85
CA LYS A 132 -4.63 16.40 15.26
C LYS A 132 -5.52 16.74 14.07
N ASP A 133 -6.24 17.85 14.18
CA ASP A 133 -7.15 18.35 13.13
C ASP A 133 -8.18 17.32 12.60
N GLY A 134 -8.62 16.39 13.45
CA GLY A 134 -9.58 15.32 13.09
C GLY A 134 -8.94 14.02 12.57
N VAL A 135 -7.61 13.91 12.62
CA VAL A 135 -6.85 12.69 12.29
C VAL A 135 -6.17 12.16 13.53
N LEU A 136 -6.43 10.91 13.89
CA LEU A 136 -5.80 10.24 15.03
C LEU A 136 -4.39 9.76 14.65
N LEU A 137 -3.36 10.28 15.31
CA LEU A 137 -1.98 9.84 15.13
C LEU A 137 -1.61 8.79 16.18
N ILE A 138 -1.11 7.65 15.69
CA ILE A 138 -0.64 6.54 16.52
C ILE A 138 0.86 6.40 16.27
N PRO A 139 1.71 6.71 17.25
CA PRO A 139 3.16 6.61 17.09
C PRO A 139 3.62 5.21 16.71
N GLY A 140 4.63 5.17 15.85
CA GLY A 140 5.29 3.95 15.46
C GLY A 140 6.56 4.24 14.67
N SER A 141 7.21 3.17 14.24
CA SER A 141 8.48 3.24 13.53
C SER A 141 8.58 2.09 12.52
N GLU A 142 9.19 2.38 11.39
CA GLU A 142 9.71 1.36 10.49
C GLU A 142 11.14 1.00 10.94
N ALA A 143 11.30 -0.18 11.56
CA ALA A 143 12.55 -0.56 12.19
C ALA A 143 12.79 -2.07 12.13
N LYS A 144 14.03 -2.46 11.82
CA LYS A 144 14.47 -3.88 11.73
C LYS A 144 13.61 -4.71 10.76
N GLY A 145 12.99 -4.06 9.78
CA GLY A 145 12.03 -4.65 8.83
C GLY A 145 10.70 -5.05 9.46
N PHE A 146 10.24 -4.23 10.39
CA PHE A 146 8.90 -4.27 10.94
C PHE A 146 8.29 -2.86 10.91
N LEU A 147 6.98 -2.79 10.74
CA LEU A 147 6.19 -1.66 11.23
C LEU A 147 5.82 -1.93 12.68
N ILE A 148 6.36 -1.13 13.59
CA ILE A 148 6.15 -1.30 15.04
C ILE A 148 5.39 -0.11 15.60
N HIS A 149 4.36 -0.40 16.41
CA HIS A 149 3.56 0.63 17.08
C HIS A 149 3.49 0.33 18.58
N PRO A 150 4.61 0.47 19.32
CA PRO A 150 4.63 0.28 20.76
C PRO A 150 3.83 1.38 21.47
N VAL A 151 3.32 1.06 22.67
CA VAL A 151 2.56 2.02 23.49
C VAL A 151 3.48 2.96 24.28
N ARG A 152 4.69 2.49 24.61
CA ARG A 152 5.70 3.24 25.36
C ARG A 152 7.00 3.32 24.57
N SER A 153 7.89 4.23 24.99
CA SER A 153 9.25 4.32 24.48
C SER A 153 9.96 2.97 24.57
N ILE A 154 10.77 2.69 23.56
CA ILE A 154 11.60 1.47 23.47
C ILE A 154 13.08 1.80 23.29
N MET A 155 13.47 3.07 23.46
CA MET A 155 14.80 3.55 23.08
C MET A 155 15.93 2.90 23.88
N ASP A 156 15.65 2.40 25.09
CA ASP A 156 16.57 1.63 25.92
C ASP A 156 16.53 0.11 25.65
N LYS A 157 15.68 -0.35 24.72
CA LYS A 157 15.46 -1.76 24.37
C LYS A 157 15.84 -2.10 22.92
N LEU A 158 16.51 -1.18 22.22
CA LEU A 158 16.78 -1.32 20.78
C LEU A 158 17.76 -2.46 20.44
N ASP A 159 18.58 -2.92 21.39
CA ASP A 159 19.56 -3.99 21.14
C ASP A 159 19.07 -5.39 21.51
N LEU A 160 17.81 -5.52 21.97
CA LEU A 160 17.23 -6.81 22.31
C LEU A 160 17.18 -7.77 21.10
N PRO A 161 17.36 -9.08 21.33
CA PRO A 161 17.07 -10.11 20.33
C PRO A 161 15.63 -10.00 19.80
N ARG A 162 15.39 -10.45 18.57
CA ARG A 162 14.10 -10.29 17.86
C ARG A 162 12.88 -10.65 18.72
N ASP A 163 12.90 -11.80 19.38
CA ASP A 163 11.74 -12.29 20.13
C ASP A 163 11.46 -11.47 21.40
N GLU A 164 12.48 -11.06 22.12
CA GLU A 164 12.36 -10.18 23.30
C GLU A 164 11.97 -8.76 22.87
N PHE A 165 12.53 -8.30 21.75
CA PHE A 165 12.17 -7.02 21.15
C PHE A 165 10.68 -6.98 20.78
N LEU A 166 10.16 -8.01 20.11
CA LEU A 166 8.74 -8.10 19.76
C LEU A 166 7.83 -8.22 20.98
N ASP A 167 8.27 -8.91 22.05
CA ASP A 167 7.52 -8.92 23.32
C ASP A 167 7.42 -7.52 23.92
N VAL A 168 8.52 -6.75 23.91
CA VAL A 168 8.53 -5.34 24.35
C VAL A 168 7.61 -4.49 23.47
N ILE A 169 7.64 -4.65 22.14
CA ILE A 169 6.75 -3.91 21.24
C ILE A 169 5.30 -4.20 21.58
N ARG A 170 4.94 -5.46 21.77
CA ARG A 170 3.55 -5.91 21.95
C ARG A 170 3.00 -5.70 23.36
N ALA A 171 3.87 -5.35 24.32
CA ALA A 171 3.45 -5.00 25.66
C ALA A 171 2.37 -3.89 25.65
N ASP A 172 1.46 -3.95 26.64
CA ASP A 172 0.39 -2.98 26.86
C ASP A 172 -0.52 -2.71 25.65
N GLY A 173 -0.56 -3.63 24.68
CA GLY A 173 -1.39 -3.48 23.50
C GLY A 173 -0.67 -2.92 22.28
N GLY A 174 0.67 -2.86 22.26
CA GLY A 174 1.44 -2.52 21.06
C GLY A 174 1.28 -3.52 19.90
N LEU A 175 1.62 -3.11 18.68
CA LEU A 175 1.44 -3.91 17.46
C LEU A 175 2.74 -4.04 16.68
N ALA A 176 2.93 -5.18 16.00
CA ALA A 176 4.07 -5.40 15.11
C ALA A 176 3.64 -6.10 13.81
N PHE A 177 4.04 -5.54 12.67
CA PHE A 177 3.80 -6.10 11.35
C PHE A 177 5.12 -6.35 10.62
N LEU A 178 5.21 -7.43 9.86
CA LEU A 178 6.35 -7.65 8.96
C LEU A 178 6.28 -6.66 7.79
N SER A 179 7.35 -5.91 7.54
CA SER A 179 7.50 -5.07 6.35
C SER A 179 8.52 -5.64 5.37
N HIS A 180 8.47 -5.17 4.12
CA HIS A 180 9.42 -5.53 3.05
C HIS A 180 9.57 -7.05 2.84
N ILE A 181 8.43 -7.75 2.71
CA ILE A 181 8.34 -9.20 2.55
C ILE A 181 9.09 -9.73 1.32
N GLU A 182 9.15 -8.94 0.25
CA GLU A 182 9.92 -9.22 -0.97
C GLU A 182 11.38 -9.56 -0.68
N GLU A 183 11.95 -9.04 0.42
CA GLU A 183 13.33 -9.27 0.82
C GLU A 183 13.47 -10.44 1.81
N ARG A 184 12.35 -11.02 2.29
CA ARG A 184 12.30 -11.96 3.43
C ARG A 184 11.06 -12.89 3.42
N THR A 185 10.79 -13.51 2.28
CA THR A 185 9.58 -14.33 2.07
C THR A 185 9.45 -15.49 3.07
N ASP A 186 10.56 -16.01 3.57
CA ASP A 186 10.66 -17.11 4.54
C ASP A 186 10.63 -16.66 6.02
N HIS A 187 10.58 -15.35 6.31
CA HIS A 187 10.64 -14.85 7.69
C HIS A 187 9.51 -15.42 8.57
N PRO A 188 9.78 -15.91 9.79
CA PRO A 188 8.78 -16.49 10.68
C PRO A 188 7.79 -15.43 11.19
N MET A 189 6.52 -15.81 11.29
CA MET A 189 5.43 -14.92 11.73
C MET A 189 5.16 -14.95 13.24
N ASP A 190 5.97 -15.69 14.01
CA ASP A 190 5.88 -15.75 15.47
C ASP A 190 5.91 -14.36 16.09
N LYS A 191 4.99 -14.11 17.04
CA LYS A 191 4.87 -12.83 17.75
C LYS A 191 4.58 -11.62 16.88
N LEU A 192 4.15 -11.78 15.62
CA LEU A 192 3.63 -10.68 14.81
C LEU A 192 2.10 -10.65 14.84
N ASP A 193 1.52 -9.46 14.65
CA ASP A 193 0.07 -9.29 14.53
C ASP A 193 -0.38 -9.37 13.05
N GLY A 194 0.55 -9.15 12.12
CA GLY A 194 0.27 -9.19 10.70
C GLY A 194 1.49 -8.87 9.84
N LEU A 195 1.22 -8.46 8.62
CA LEU A 195 2.22 -8.11 7.62
C LEU A 195 1.66 -7.13 6.58
N GLU A 196 2.54 -6.45 5.87
CA GLU A 196 2.15 -5.71 4.67
C GLU A 196 1.60 -6.67 3.60
N ILE A 197 0.54 -6.29 2.89
CA ILE A 197 -0.03 -7.13 1.82
C ILE A 197 -0.01 -6.46 0.44
N THR A 198 0.36 -5.19 0.41
CA THR A 198 0.71 -4.39 -0.76
C THR A 198 1.94 -3.57 -0.38
N ASN A 199 2.78 -3.19 -1.35
CA ASN A 199 3.89 -2.29 -1.09
C ASN A 199 4.28 -1.50 -2.35
N ARG A 200 4.04 -0.19 -2.32
CA ARG A 200 4.26 0.69 -3.47
C ARG A 200 5.74 0.86 -3.83
N HIS A 201 6.63 0.81 -2.84
CA HIS A 201 8.08 0.91 -3.05
C HIS A 201 8.59 -0.29 -3.84
N TYR A 202 8.16 -1.50 -3.46
CA TYR A 202 8.55 -2.70 -4.19
C TYR A 202 8.06 -2.67 -5.64
N GLU A 203 6.81 -2.27 -5.87
CA GLU A 203 6.25 -2.11 -7.23
C GLU A 203 7.07 -1.12 -8.05
N ALA A 204 7.47 0.02 -7.47
CA ALA A 204 8.32 1.00 -8.13
C ALA A 204 9.71 0.42 -8.48
N ARG A 205 10.32 -0.30 -7.54
CA ARG A 205 11.67 -0.85 -7.66
C ARG A 205 11.74 -2.01 -8.66
N ALA A 206 10.69 -2.82 -8.74
CA ALA A 206 10.58 -3.92 -9.70
C ALA A 206 10.39 -3.41 -11.14
N ASP A 207 9.73 -2.25 -11.33
CA ASP A 207 9.45 -1.67 -12.63
C ASP A 207 10.53 -0.70 -13.12
N ILE A 208 11.66 -1.28 -13.55
CA ILE A 208 12.77 -0.53 -14.16
C ILE A 208 12.31 0.25 -15.40
N ALA A 209 11.34 -0.27 -16.16
CA ALA A 209 10.89 0.36 -17.40
C ALA A 209 10.08 1.62 -17.14
N GLY A 210 9.11 1.59 -16.22
CA GLY A 210 8.35 2.78 -15.83
C GLY A 210 9.21 3.80 -15.09
N TYR A 211 10.17 3.37 -14.27
CA TYR A 211 11.15 4.29 -13.68
C TYR A 211 11.94 5.06 -14.75
N LYS A 212 12.46 4.36 -15.77
CA LYS A 212 13.12 5.00 -16.92
C LYS A 212 12.17 5.94 -17.68
N ALA A 213 10.91 5.56 -17.86
CA ALA A 213 9.91 6.40 -18.52
C ALA A 213 9.70 7.72 -17.76
N MET A 214 9.64 7.67 -16.42
CA MET A 214 9.54 8.87 -15.57
C MET A 214 10.79 9.76 -15.68
N LEU A 215 12.00 9.18 -15.68
CA LEU A 215 13.22 9.96 -15.89
C LEU A 215 13.25 10.65 -17.26
N MET A 216 12.87 9.92 -18.32
CA MET A 216 12.80 10.47 -19.69
C MET A 216 11.70 11.53 -19.84
N ALA A 217 10.66 11.50 -19.01
CA ALA A 217 9.63 12.54 -18.96
C ALA A 217 10.18 13.90 -18.49
N MET A 218 11.41 13.94 -17.95
CA MET A 218 12.07 15.14 -17.45
C MET A 218 13.18 15.69 -18.37
N THR A 219 13.31 15.18 -19.61
CA THR A 219 14.44 15.50 -20.50
C THR A 219 14.13 16.46 -21.66
N SER A 220 12.89 16.96 -21.80
CA SER A 220 12.56 18.04 -22.74
C SER A 220 11.38 18.88 -22.24
N ALA A 221 11.20 20.08 -22.79
CA ALA A 221 10.06 20.93 -22.44
C ALA A 221 8.72 20.25 -22.77
N ASP A 222 8.65 19.57 -23.92
CA ASP A 222 7.46 18.85 -24.37
C ASP A 222 7.13 17.65 -23.47
N SER A 223 8.13 16.85 -23.08
CA SER A 223 7.87 15.68 -22.22
C SER A 223 7.50 16.08 -20.79
N ILE A 224 8.09 17.17 -20.27
CA ILE A 224 7.68 17.75 -18.98
C ILE A 224 6.25 18.28 -19.06
N ALA A 225 5.88 18.96 -20.15
CA ALA A 225 4.52 19.44 -20.36
C ALA A 225 3.52 18.27 -20.48
N GLU A 226 3.87 17.20 -21.18
CA GLU A 226 3.06 15.97 -21.25
C GLU A 226 2.89 15.34 -19.87
N MET A 227 3.96 15.25 -19.08
CA MET A 227 3.91 14.70 -17.72
C MET A 227 2.99 15.51 -16.80
N ARG A 228 3.07 16.84 -16.86
CA ARG A 228 2.15 17.74 -16.15
C ARG A 228 0.71 17.54 -16.60
N LYS A 229 0.48 17.41 -17.91
CA LYS A 229 -0.84 17.13 -18.47
C LYS A 229 -1.41 15.79 -18.00
N LYS A 230 -0.58 14.75 -17.87
CA LYS A 230 -1.00 13.45 -17.30
C LYS A 230 -1.47 13.62 -15.87
N LEU A 231 -0.71 14.31 -15.02
CA LEU A 231 -1.09 14.57 -13.64
C LEU A 231 -2.30 15.49 -13.49
N GLU A 232 -2.49 16.45 -14.39
CA GLU A 232 -3.66 17.32 -14.40
C GLU A 232 -4.93 16.55 -14.76
N ASN A 233 -4.87 15.70 -15.79
CA ASN A 233 -6.06 15.04 -16.33
C ASN A 233 -6.37 13.70 -15.66
N TRP A 234 -5.35 12.95 -15.26
CA TRP A 234 -5.42 11.57 -14.75
C TRP A 234 -4.47 11.33 -13.57
N PRO A 235 -4.53 12.15 -12.50
CA PRO A 235 -3.55 12.13 -11.41
C PRO A 235 -3.39 10.74 -10.78
N ASP A 236 -4.50 10.09 -10.44
CA ASP A 236 -4.45 8.83 -9.71
C ASP A 236 -3.98 7.67 -10.59
N ALA A 237 -4.47 7.57 -11.83
CA ALA A 237 -3.99 6.57 -12.78
C ALA A 237 -2.50 6.77 -13.11
N THR A 238 -2.05 8.03 -13.21
CA THR A 238 -0.64 8.37 -13.45
C THR A 238 0.27 7.92 -12.30
N PHE A 239 -0.22 7.92 -11.07
CA PHE A 239 0.56 7.42 -9.92
C PHE A 239 0.45 5.89 -9.75
N ALA A 240 -0.71 5.32 -10.09
CA ALA A 240 -1.04 3.91 -9.90
C ALA A 240 -0.58 2.99 -11.04
N PHE A 241 0.00 3.52 -12.12
CA PHE A 241 0.31 2.75 -13.34
C PHE A 241 1.22 1.53 -13.10
N GLN A 242 2.09 1.59 -12.08
CA GLN A 242 3.00 0.51 -11.70
C GLN A 242 2.37 -0.58 -10.84
N GLY A 243 1.15 -0.37 -10.33
CA GLY A 243 0.48 -1.34 -9.47
C GLY A 243 0.15 -2.62 -10.20
N ASP A 244 0.46 -3.77 -9.59
CA ASP A 244 0.16 -5.11 -10.09
C ASP A 244 -0.45 -5.96 -8.97
N TYR A 245 -0.86 -7.20 -9.30
CA TYR A 245 -1.35 -8.12 -8.28
C TYR A 245 -0.21 -8.48 -7.30
N PRO A 246 -0.35 -8.25 -5.98
CA PRO A 246 0.73 -8.38 -5.00
C PRO A 246 0.94 -9.85 -4.58
N LYS A 247 1.19 -10.73 -5.57
CA LYS A 247 1.23 -12.18 -5.41
C LYS A 247 2.15 -12.64 -4.29
N VAL A 248 3.37 -12.10 -4.23
CA VAL A 248 4.39 -12.48 -3.21
C VAL A 248 3.87 -12.22 -1.79
N TYR A 249 3.20 -11.09 -1.60
CA TYR A 249 2.69 -10.66 -0.31
C TYR A 249 1.47 -11.49 0.12
N LEU A 250 0.49 -11.62 -0.77
CA LEU A 250 -0.72 -12.39 -0.51
C LEU A 250 -0.42 -13.86 -0.27
N SER A 251 0.54 -14.44 -0.99
CA SER A 251 0.94 -15.85 -0.80
C SER A 251 1.53 -16.08 0.58
N LYS A 252 2.39 -15.16 1.07
CA LYS A 252 2.92 -15.25 2.44
C LYS A 252 1.83 -15.08 3.49
N TRP A 253 0.91 -14.14 3.27
CA TRP A 253 -0.20 -13.91 4.19
C TRP A 253 -1.09 -15.14 4.29
N ASP A 254 -1.53 -15.68 3.14
CA ASP A 254 -2.40 -16.85 3.06
C ASP A 254 -1.75 -18.10 3.68
N ASP A 255 -0.43 -18.27 3.54
CA ASP A 255 0.28 -19.36 4.21
C ASP A 255 0.32 -19.19 5.74
N GLY A 256 0.64 -17.99 6.22
CA GLY A 256 0.64 -17.69 7.65
C GLY A 256 -0.75 -17.83 8.30
N LEU A 257 -1.80 -17.48 7.57
CA LEU A 257 -3.19 -17.55 8.02
C LEU A 257 -3.65 -18.98 8.38
N LYS A 258 -3.06 -20.02 7.77
CA LYS A 258 -3.38 -21.42 8.07
C LYS A 258 -3.04 -21.83 9.50
N THR A 259 -2.07 -21.16 10.12
CA THR A 259 -1.56 -21.54 11.44
C THR A 259 -1.77 -20.46 12.50
N ARG A 260 -2.03 -19.22 12.10
CA ARG A 260 -2.09 -18.06 13.00
C ARG A 260 -3.13 -17.06 12.54
N ARG A 261 -3.66 -16.29 13.50
CA ARG A 261 -4.43 -15.09 13.19
C ARG A 261 -3.45 -13.98 12.82
N LEU A 262 -3.48 -13.56 11.56
CA LEU A 262 -2.67 -12.47 11.03
C LEU A 262 -3.56 -11.50 10.26
N VAL A 263 -3.22 -10.22 10.31
CA VAL A 263 -3.88 -9.21 9.48
C VAL A 263 -2.97 -8.73 8.36
N GLY A 264 -3.59 -8.22 7.29
CA GLY A 264 -2.90 -7.58 6.19
C GLY A 264 -3.09 -6.07 6.24
N VAL A 265 -2.00 -5.31 6.19
CA VAL A 265 -2.03 -3.84 6.12
C VAL A 265 -1.49 -3.36 4.78
N ALA A 266 -1.98 -2.22 4.31
CA ALA A 266 -1.47 -1.57 3.11
C ALA A 266 -0.12 -0.90 3.42
N ALA A 267 0.87 -1.07 2.55
CA ALA A 267 2.09 -0.27 2.58
C ALA A 267 2.13 0.73 1.43
N ASN A 268 1.64 1.93 1.73
CA ASN A 268 1.77 3.09 0.86
C ASN A 268 3.22 3.52 0.71
N ASP A 269 4.02 3.28 1.76
CA ASP A 269 5.39 3.72 1.92
C ASP A 269 5.58 5.21 1.56
N CYS A 270 4.66 6.04 2.04
CA CYS A 270 4.54 7.42 1.57
C CYS A 270 5.48 8.36 2.32
N HIS A 271 6.26 9.10 1.53
CA HIS A 271 7.32 9.99 2.00
C HIS A 271 7.21 11.42 1.45
N HIS A 272 6.34 11.61 0.44
CA HIS A 272 6.32 12.79 -0.44
C HIS A 272 7.73 13.12 -0.97
N ASN A 273 8.36 12.09 -1.53
CA ASN A 273 9.73 12.14 -2.04
C ASN A 273 9.83 11.77 -3.52
N ASN A 274 8.70 11.64 -4.23
CA ASN A 274 8.65 11.44 -5.67
C ASN A 274 8.31 12.75 -6.41
N VAL A 275 8.85 13.88 -5.94
CA VAL A 275 8.80 15.14 -6.69
C VAL A 275 9.94 15.14 -7.70
N LEU A 276 9.67 14.64 -8.91
CA LEU A 276 10.64 14.57 -9.99
C LEU A 276 11.20 15.97 -10.26
N THR A 277 12.52 16.08 -10.24
CA THR A 277 13.25 17.34 -10.34
C THR A 277 14.29 17.26 -11.45
N ALA A 278 14.21 18.21 -12.39
CA ALA A 278 15.26 18.46 -13.38
C ALA A 278 16.02 19.73 -12.97
N LYS A 279 17.35 19.67 -12.96
CA LYS A 279 18.24 20.75 -12.54
C LYS A 279 19.43 20.89 -13.48
N LEU A 280 19.85 22.12 -13.79
CA LEU A 280 21.11 22.34 -14.52
C LEU A 280 22.28 22.08 -13.56
N ALA A 281 23.19 21.18 -13.93
CA ALA A 281 24.36 20.85 -13.13
C ALA A 281 25.21 22.10 -12.81
N ALA A 282 25.94 22.07 -11.70
CA ALA A 282 26.74 23.20 -11.24
C ALA A 282 27.87 23.60 -12.21
N ASP A 283 28.34 22.67 -13.05
CA ASP A 283 29.31 22.94 -14.12
C ASP A 283 28.66 23.46 -15.41
N GLY A 284 27.33 23.49 -15.50
CA GLY A 284 26.59 23.90 -16.69
C GLY A 284 26.67 22.93 -17.88
N GLN A 285 27.18 21.71 -17.68
CA GLN A 285 27.45 20.76 -18.78
C GLN A 285 26.45 19.59 -18.87
N ALA A 286 25.53 19.49 -17.92
CA ALA A 286 24.55 18.41 -17.85
C ALA A 286 23.23 18.87 -17.22
N VAL A 287 22.16 18.12 -17.50
CA VAL A 287 20.94 18.15 -16.70
C VAL A 287 20.98 16.99 -15.71
N LEU A 288 20.71 17.28 -14.44
CA LEU A 288 20.51 16.31 -13.37
C LEU A 288 19.02 16.01 -13.27
N VAL A 289 18.64 14.73 -13.23
CA VAL A 289 17.26 14.28 -13.03
C VAL A 289 17.19 13.35 -11.83
N GLY A 290 16.34 13.66 -10.87
CA GLY A 290 16.15 12.91 -9.64
C GLY A 290 14.86 13.35 -8.95
N THR A 291 14.86 13.38 -7.62
CA THR A 291 13.72 13.78 -6.77
C THR A 291 14.06 14.99 -5.88
N ASN A 292 13.09 15.45 -5.09
CA ASN A 292 13.27 16.54 -4.11
C ASN A 292 14.18 16.19 -2.93
N VAL A 293 14.51 14.92 -2.73
CA VAL A 293 15.35 14.46 -1.61
C VAL A 293 16.74 14.00 -2.06
N ASP A 294 16.98 13.87 -3.36
CA ASP A 294 18.27 13.48 -3.90
C ASP A 294 19.28 14.64 -3.82
N LYS A 295 20.52 14.32 -3.45
CA LYS A 295 21.66 15.24 -3.58
C LYS A 295 22.10 15.27 -5.04
N ASP A 296 22.72 16.36 -5.49
CA ASP A 296 23.16 16.51 -6.89
C ASP A 296 24.01 15.33 -7.40
N ASP A 297 24.90 14.80 -6.54
CA ASP A 297 25.78 13.67 -6.87
C ASP A 297 25.03 12.33 -6.97
N ASP A 298 23.83 12.26 -6.40
CA ASP A 298 22.95 11.10 -6.42
C ASP A 298 21.98 11.13 -7.61
N MET A 299 21.73 12.30 -8.20
CA MET A 299 20.83 12.47 -9.34
C MET A 299 21.41 11.88 -10.64
N PHE A 300 20.52 11.43 -11.53
CA PHE A 300 20.92 10.95 -12.85
C PHE A 300 21.44 12.10 -13.71
N ARG A 301 22.74 12.07 -14.02
CA ARG A 301 23.43 13.09 -14.82
C ARG A 301 23.34 12.79 -16.31
N ILE A 302 22.75 13.71 -17.08
CA ILE A 302 22.60 13.63 -18.54
C ILE A 302 23.40 14.75 -19.21
N PRO A 303 24.54 14.45 -19.84
CA PRO A 303 25.33 15.46 -20.54
C PRO A 303 24.55 16.13 -21.68
N LEU A 304 24.72 17.45 -21.86
CA LEU A 304 23.96 18.23 -22.84
C LEU A 304 24.21 17.82 -24.30
N ASP A 305 25.32 17.16 -24.57
CA ASP A 305 25.68 16.63 -25.90
C ASP A 305 24.95 15.31 -26.24
N LYS A 306 24.22 14.70 -25.29
CA LYS A 306 23.52 13.41 -25.49
C LYS A 306 22.08 13.54 -25.98
N ALA A 307 21.43 14.70 -25.83
CA ALA A 307 20.05 14.88 -26.29
C ALA A 307 19.76 16.33 -26.68
N LYS A 308 19.23 16.52 -27.89
CA LYS A 308 18.92 17.85 -28.45
C LYS A 308 17.97 18.66 -27.58
N GLY A 309 16.93 18.02 -27.01
CA GLY A 309 15.93 18.68 -26.16
C GLY A 309 16.48 19.26 -24.84
N LEU A 310 17.66 18.83 -24.40
CA LEU A 310 18.28 19.36 -23.18
C LEU A 310 18.85 20.77 -23.39
N ASN A 311 19.39 21.08 -24.58
CA ASN A 311 19.94 22.41 -24.87
C ASN A 311 18.85 23.48 -24.81
N ASP A 312 17.66 23.17 -25.33
CA ASP A 312 16.51 24.06 -25.27
C ASP A 312 16.03 24.27 -23.82
N LEU A 313 16.06 23.22 -22.99
CA LEU A 313 15.68 23.29 -21.58
C LEU A 313 16.58 24.22 -20.75
N VAL A 314 17.86 24.32 -21.10
CA VAL A 314 18.88 25.04 -20.31
C VAL A 314 19.25 26.41 -20.88
N THR A 315 18.75 26.75 -22.07
CA THR A 315 19.04 28.04 -22.71
C THR A 315 18.60 29.20 -21.81
N GLY A 316 19.55 30.06 -21.45
CA GLY A 316 19.31 31.24 -20.61
C GLY A 316 19.25 30.96 -19.09
N ARG A 317 19.47 29.71 -18.65
CA ARG A 317 19.46 29.32 -17.24
C ARG A 317 20.84 29.37 -16.61
N LYS A 318 20.89 29.52 -15.29
CA LYS A 318 22.15 29.56 -14.52
C LYS A 318 22.53 28.15 -14.02
N PRO A 319 23.83 27.82 -13.93
CA PRO A 319 24.26 26.58 -13.28
C PRO A 319 23.67 26.44 -11.88
N GLY A 320 23.21 25.23 -11.54
CA GLY A 320 22.53 24.93 -10.29
C GLY A 320 21.03 25.31 -10.25
N GLU A 321 20.48 25.92 -11.31
CA GLU A 321 19.07 26.30 -11.36
C GLU A 321 18.16 25.06 -11.54
N VAL A 322 17.09 24.99 -10.75
CA VAL A 322 16.02 24.01 -10.95
C VAL A 322 15.22 24.38 -12.21
N ILE A 323 15.22 23.48 -13.19
CA ILE A 323 14.58 23.65 -14.49
C ILE A 323 13.07 23.42 -14.38
N ALA A 324 12.69 22.31 -13.74
CA ALA A 324 11.32 21.89 -13.56
C ALA A 324 11.18 20.94 -12.37
N THR A 325 10.03 21.02 -11.70
CA THR A 325 9.55 20.01 -10.76
C THR A 325 8.18 19.48 -11.19
N VAL A 326 7.92 18.22 -10.85
CA VAL A 326 6.67 17.50 -11.10
C VAL A 326 6.38 16.59 -9.90
N ASP A 327 5.28 16.87 -9.19
CA ASP A 327 4.92 16.18 -7.95
C ASP A 327 4.01 14.96 -8.21
N LEU A 328 4.57 13.75 -8.05
CA LEU A 328 3.89 12.49 -8.27
C LEU A 328 3.17 11.93 -7.04
N ASP A 329 3.61 12.24 -5.83
CA ASP A 329 3.20 11.52 -4.62
C ASP A 329 2.78 12.41 -3.44
N PRO A 330 1.97 13.47 -3.67
CA PRO A 330 1.40 14.19 -2.54
C PRO A 330 0.60 13.18 -1.70
N TYR A 331 0.63 13.32 -0.37
CA TYR A 331 0.07 12.32 0.54
C TYR A 331 -1.36 11.92 0.18
N ARG A 332 -2.22 12.87 -0.22
CA ARG A 332 -3.60 12.57 -0.63
C ARG A 332 -3.66 11.50 -1.72
N ARG A 333 -2.77 11.57 -2.72
CA ARG A 333 -2.72 10.62 -3.84
C ARG A 333 -2.17 9.28 -3.38
N SER A 334 -1.12 9.29 -2.58
CA SER A 334 -0.55 8.09 -1.98
C SER A 334 -1.56 7.35 -1.09
N PHE A 335 -2.35 8.08 -0.30
CA PHE A 335 -3.44 7.52 0.50
C PHE A 335 -4.54 6.92 -0.37
N ALA A 336 -4.94 7.58 -1.46
CA ALA A 336 -5.90 7.03 -2.43
C ALA A 336 -5.38 5.77 -3.13
N ASN A 337 -4.08 5.63 -3.30
CA ASN A 337 -3.52 4.49 -3.98
C ASN A 337 -3.73 3.19 -3.20
N ALA A 338 -3.44 3.15 -1.90
CA ALA A 338 -3.73 2.01 -1.04
C ALA A 338 -4.14 2.49 0.36
N SER A 339 -5.14 1.90 0.98
CA SER A 339 -5.57 2.24 2.35
C SER A 339 -5.87 0.97 3.13
N THR A 340 -5.75 1.03 4.46
CA THR A 340 -6.30 -0.01 5.34
C THR A 340 -7.57 0.52 6.01
N HIS A 341 -8.68 -0.15 5.84
CA HIS A 341 -9.97 0.21 6.43
C HIS A 341 -10.25 -0.68 7.65
N LEU A 342 -10.51 -0.05 8.79
CA LEU A 342 -10.85 -0.72 10.03
C LEU A 342 -12.38 -0.72 10.22
N ILE A 343 -12.97 -1.90 10.36
CA ILE A 343 -14.40 -2.07 10.60
C ILE A 343 -14.64 -2.09 12.11
N VAL A 344 -14.88 -0.89 12.65
CA VAL A 344 -14.93 -0.60 14.08
C VAL A 344 -16.36 -0.78 14.59
N GLN A 345 -16.54 -1.61 15.62
CA GLN A 345 -17.81 -1.81 16.32
C GLN A 345 -17.86 -0.97 17.60
N SER A 346 -17.92 0.35 17.45
CA SER A 346 -17.90 1.33 18.54
C SER A 346 -18.30 2.68 17.96
N ASP A 347 -18.93 3.55 18.75
CA ASP A 347 -19.18 4.95 18.36
C ASP A 347 -17.90 5.81 18.50
N LYS A 348 -16.93 5.34 19.29
CA LYS A 348 -15.65 6.01 19.52
C LYS A 348 -14.57 5.47 18.60
N VAL A 349 -13.77 6.39 18.06
CA VAL A 349 -12.55 6.09 17.31
C VAL A 349 -11.38 6.64 18.10
N ASP A 350 -10.82 5.81 18.97
CA ASP A 350 -9.60 6.08 19.71
C ASP A 350 -8.58 4.95 19.52
N GLU A 351 -7.35 5.18 19.96
CA GLU A 351 -6.25 4.25 19.70
C GLU A 351 -6.47 2.87 20.32
N THR A 352 -7.11 2.77 21.49
CA THR A 352 -7.39 1.48 22.14
C THR A 352 -8.38 0.68 21.30
N VAL A 353 -9.46 1.34 20.88
CA VAL A 353 -10.47 0.74 20.00
C VAL A 353 -9.86 0.29 18.66
N LEU A 354 -8.97 1.08 18.06
CA LEU A 354 -8.34 0.70 16.80
C LEU A 354 -7.40 -0.50 16.97
N ARG A 355 -6.57 -0.52 18.02
CA ARG A 355 -5.69 -1.66 18.33
C ARG A 355 -6.49 -2.95 18.57
N ASP A 356 -7.60 -2.87 19.28
CA ASP A 356 -8.48 -4.02 19.51
C ASP A 356 -9.18 -4.49 18.23
N THR A 357 -9.59 -3.56 17.36
CA THR A 357 -10.20 -3.86 16.05
C THR A 357 -9.20 -4.59 15.15
N ILE A 358 -7.93 -4.16 15.15
CA ILE A 358 -6.84 -4.80 14.43
C ILE A 358 -6.61 -6.22 14.95
N ARG A 359 -6.49 -6.43 16.27
CA ARG A 359 -6.32 -7.77 16.84
C ARG A 359 -7.47 -8.72 16.55
N LYS A 360 -8.68 -8.19 16.44
CA LYS A 360 -9.86 -8.96 16.03
C LYS A 360 -9.86 -9.31 14.54
N GLY A 361 -8.97 -8.74 13.72
CA GLY A 361 -8.92 -8.99 12.27
C GLY A 361 -10.05 -8.33 11.49
N ARG A 362 -10.65 -7.26 12.01
CA ARG A 362 -11.80 -6.57 11.40
C ARG A 362 -11.32 -5.46 10.48
N MET A 363 -10.67 -5.83 9.38
CA MET A 363 -10.10 -4.87 8.45
C MET A 363 -9.99 -5.41 7.02
N TYR A 364 -9.77 -4.50 6.08
CA TYR A 364 -9.45 -4.81 4.70
C TYR A 364 -8.54 -3.74 4.10
N VAL A 365 -7.78 -4.10 3.06
CA VAL A 365 -7.02 -3.16 2.24
C VAL A 365 -7.81 -2.82 0.99
N SER A 366 -7.76 -1.56 0.58
CA SER A 366 -8.43 -1.06 -0.62
C SER A 366 -7.51 -0.19 -1.48
N HIS A 367 -7.69 -0.23 -2.80
CA HIS A 367 -7.18 0.77 -3.73
C HIS A 367 -8.28 1.79 -4.06
N ASP A 368 -8.46 2.77 -3.18
CA ASP A 368 -9.57 3.72 -3.16
C ASP A 368 -9.68 4.59 -4.42
N TRP A 369 -8.56 4.81 -5.11
CA TRP A 369 -8.51 5.58 -6.36
C TRP A 369 -9.33 4.94 -7.48
N ILE A 370 -9.51 3.61 -7.44
CA ILE A 370 -10.40 2.89 -8.37
C ILE A 370 -11.85 3.26 -8.03
N CYS A 371 -12.23 3.03 -6.77
CA CYS A 371 -13.55 3.34 -6.25
C CYS A 371 -13.49 3.40 -4.72
N PRO A 372 -14.09 4.42 -4.06
CA PRO A 372 -14.15 4.46 -2.60
C PRO A 372 -14.92 3.24 -2.03
N PRO A 373 -14.33 2.49 -1.08
CA PRO A 373 -14.83 1.18 -0.65
C PRO A 373 -15.88 1.25 0.47
N GLU A 374 -16.21 2.44 0.99
CA GLU A 374 -17.12 2.58 2.13
C GLU A 374 -18.48 1.96 1.82
N GLY A 375 -18.92 1.06 2.71
CA GLY A 375 -20.10 0.20 2.51
C GLY A 375 -19.75 -1.24 2.16
N PHE A 376 -18.46 -1.55 1.94
CA PHE A 376 -17.99 -2.93 1.92
C PHE A 376 -18.20 -3.59 3.28
N PHE A 377 -18.83 -4.77 3.28
CA PHE A 377 -19.02 -5.55 4.50
C PHE A 377 -19.13 -7.04 4.19
N VAL A 378 -18.61 -7.88 5.07
CA VAL A 378 -18.77 -9.34 4.98
C VAL A 378 -19.63 -9.81 6.15
N THR A 379 -20.63 -10.60 5.85
CA THR A 379 -21.49 -11.24 6.86
C THR A 379 -21.52 -12.73 6.61
N VAL A 380 -21.32 -13.51 7.66
CA VAL A 380 -21.57 -14.95 7.63
C VAL A 380 -22.94 -15.19 8.23
N THR A 381 -23.80 -15.90 7.50
CA THR A 381 -25.14 -16.30 7.99
C THR A 381 -25.23 -17.80 8.16
N ASP A 382 -26.03 -18.26 9.11
CA ASP A 382 -26.43 -19.67 9.17
C ASP A 382 -27.44 -20.03 8.06
N ALA A 383 -27.90 -21.28 8.05
CA ALA A 383 -28.88 -21.78 7.09
C ALA A 383 -30.27 -21.12 7.21
N THR A 384 -30.57 -20.45 8.32
CA THR A 384 -31.81 -19.66 8.52
C THR A 384 -31.67 -18.22 8.03
N GLY A 385 -30.46 -17.80 7.67
CA GLY A 385 -30.15 -16.43 7.28
C GLY A 385 -29.78 -15.52 8.45
N GLN A 386 -29.70 -16.04 9.68
CA GLN A 386 -29.26 -15.27 10.85
C GLN A 386 -27.77 -14.98 10.75
N ALA A 387 -27.37 -13.73 10.96
CA ALA A 387 -25.96 -13.36 11.02
C ALA A 387 -25.30 -13.99 12.25
N ILE A 388 -24.18 -14.70 12.01
CA ILE A 388 -23.40 -15.43 13.01
C ILE A 388 -21.94 -14.96 13.09
N GLY A 389 -21.47 -14.12 12.15
CA GLY A 389 -20.13 -13.55 12.20
C GLY A 389 -19.80 -12.58 11.07
N THR A 390 -18.60 -12.00 11.13
CA THR A 390 -18.02 -11.10 10.13
C THR A 390 -16.49 -11.32 10.02
N LEU A 391 -15.78 -10.43 9.31
CA LEU A 391 -14.32 -10.43 9.16
C LEU A 391 -13.62 -10.61 10.51
N GLY A 392 -12.61 -11.48 10.50
CA GLY A 392 -11.77 -11.77 11.66
C GLY A 392 -12.42 -12.67 12.72
N ASP A 393 -13.73 -12.88 12.69
CA ASP A 393 -14.43 -13.78 13.61
C ASP A 393 -14.11 -15.26 13.32
N GLU A 394 -14.32 -16.10 14.33
CA GLU A 394 -14.26 -17.56 14.22
C GLU A 394 -15.66 -18.15 14.32
N ILE A 395 -16.00 -19.05 13.41
CA ILE A 395 -17.33 -19.64 13.27
C ILE A 395 -17.20 -21.15 13.33
N SER A 396 -18.05 -21.79 14.13
CA SER A 396 -18.13 -23.25 14.18
C SER A 396 -18.73 -23.82 12.90
N PHE A 397 -18.04 -24.79 12.30
CA PHE A 397 -18.53 -25.58 11.21
C PHE A 397 -19.38 -26.74 11.75
N VAL A 398 -20.63 -26.81 11.31
CA VAL A 398 -21.53 -27.93 11.64
C VAL A 398 -21.95 -28.62 10.35
N PRO A 399 -21.56 -29.88 10.13
CA PRO A 399 -21.99 -30.63 8.96
C PRO A 399 -23.52 -30.57 8.80
N LYS A 400 -23.99 -30.34 7.56
CA LYS A 400 -25.41 -30.17 7.20
C LYS A 400 -26.08 -28.86 7.67
N LYS A 401 -25.39 -27.97 8.37
CA LYS A 401 -25.82 -26.61 8.69
C LYS A 401 -24.83 -25.60 8.09
N LEU A 402 -24.69 -25.68 6.78
CA LEU A 402 -23.65 -24.94 6.05
C LEU A 402 -23.89 -23.43 6.14
N PRO A 403 -22.92 -22.64 6.64
CA PRO A 403 -23.04 -21.20 6.64
C PRO A 403 -22.84 -20.64 5.23
N VAL A 404 -23.31 -19.42 5.03
CA VAL A 404 -23.14 -18.65 3.79
C VAL A 404 -22.34 -17.40 4.09
N LEU A 405 -21.20 -17.23 3.42
CA LEU A 405 -20.45 -15.99 3.43
C LEU A 405 -21.02 -15.03 2.39
N LYS A 406 -21.52 -13.89 2.83
CA LYS A 406 -22.09 -12.84 2.00
C LYS A 406 -21.15 -11.65 1.96
N VAL A 407 -20.94 -11.13 0.75
CA VAL A 407 -20.13 -9.93 0.49
C VAL A 407 -21.06 -8.84 -0.01
N ALA A 408 -21.06 -7.71 0.67
CA ALA A 408 -21.73 -6.49 0.27
C ALA A 408 -20.69 -5.51 -0.28
N LEU A 409 -20.96 -4.92 -1.44
CA LEU A 409 -20.09 -3.90 -2.05
C LEU A 409 -20.86 -2.60 -2.28
N PRO A 410 -20.17 -1.45 -2.20
CA PRO A 410 -20.81 -0.16 -2.50
C PRO A 410 -20.94 0.09 -3.99
N ALA A 411 -20.16 -0.60 -4.83
CA ALA A 411 -20.18 -0.48 -6.29
C ALA A 411 -20.22 -1.86 -6.93
N GLN A 412 -20.60 -1.88 -8.21
CA GLN A 412 -20.54 -3.06 -9.05
C GLN A 412 -19.08 -3.55 -9.15
N ALA A 413 -18.77 -4.78 -8.72
CA ALA A 413 -17.47 -5.40 -8.94
C ALA A 413 -17.44 -6.19 -10.24
N SER A 414 -16.30 -6.16 -10.91
CA SER A 414 -16.05 -7.00 -12.09
C SER A 414 -15.86 -8.46 -11.68
N LEU A 415 -15.17 -8.72 -10.57
CA LEU A 415 -14.92 -10.07 -10.04
C LEU A 415 -14.79 -10.05 -8.52
N VAL A 416 -15.44 -10.99 -7.84
CA VAL A 416 -15.27 -11.32 -6.42
C VAL A 416 -14.77 -12.76 -6.32
N ARG A 417 -13.62 -12.97 -5.66
CA ARG A 417 -13.07 -14.31 -5.39
C ARG A 417 -13.21 -14.64 -3.92
N LEU A 418 -13.62 -15.88 -3.66
CA LEU A 418 -13.48 -16.51 -2.36
C LEU A 418 -12.22 -17.36 -2.37
N ILE A 419 -11.30 -17.07 -1.46
CA ILE A 419 -10.07 -17.81 -1.23
C ILE A 419 -10.26 -18.65 0.02
N ARG A 420 -9.90 -19.93 -0.03
CA ARG A 420 -9.83 -20.84 1.12
C ARG A 420 -8.42 -21.38 1.25
N ASP A 421 -7.78 -21.17 2.39
CA ASP A 421 -6.45 -21.70 2.72
C ASP A 421 -5.40 -21.43 1.63
N GLY A 422 -5.44 -20.24 1.01
CA GLY A 422 -4.52 -19.84 -0.05
C GLY A 422 -4.81 -20.43 -1.44
N ALA A 423 -6.00 -21.00 -1.66
CA ALA A 423 -6.46 -21.43 -2.97
C ALA A 423 -7.83 -20.81 -3.29
N GLU A 424 -8.10 -20.53 -4.56
CA GLU A 424 -9.43 -20.05 -4.94
C GLU A 424 -10.47 -21.17 -4.81
N ALA A 425 -11.49 -20.94 -3.99
CA ALA A 425 -12.58 -21.89 -3.76
C ALA A 425 -13.80 -21.60 -4.64
N ALA A 426 -14.09 -20.32 -4.90
CA ALA A 426 -15.22 -19.91 -5.73
C ALA A 426 -15.01 -18.48 -6.25
N ARG A 427 -15.81 -18.10 -7.25
CA ARG A 427 -15.87 -16.72 -7.74
C ARG A 427 -17.27 -16.34 -8.21
N GLN A 428 -17.55 -15.04 -8.21
CA GLN A 428 -18.70 -14.44 -8.87
C GLN A 428 -18.25 -13.22 -9.66
N GLU A 429 -18.78 -13.04 -10.87
CA GLU A 429 -18.45 -11.93 -11.75
C GLU A 429 -19.63 -10.97 -11.85
N ASN A 430 -19.34 -9.70 -12.18
CA ASN A 430 -20.33 -8.68 -12.42
C ASN A 430 -21.42 -8.68 -11.33
N THR A 431 -21.01 -8.51 -10.06
CA THR A 431 -21.95 -8.37 -8.95
C THR A 431 -21.57 -7.24 -7.97
N ALA A 432 -22.58 -6.65 -7.32
CA ALA A 432 -22.41 -5.80 -6.13
C ALA A 432 -22.70 -6.57 -4.82
N GLU A 433 -23.18 -7.81 -4.91
CA GLU A 433 -23.43 -8.71 -3.79
C GLU A 433 -23.02 -10.13 -4.15
N ALA A 434 -22.07 -10.71 -3.43
CA ALA A 434 -21.67 -12.10 -3.63
C ALA A 434 -22.14 -12.97 -2.46
N SER A 435 -22.43 -14.24 -2.73
CA SER A 435 -22.81 -15.21 -1.69
C SER A 435 -22.16 -16.55 -1.99
N PHE A 436 -21.45 -17.08 -1.01
CA PHE A 436 -20.72 -18.34 -1.14
C PHE A 436 -21.14 -19.30 -0.04
N LEU A 437 -21.58 -20.49 -0.44
CA LEU A 437 -21.85 -21.57 0.51
C LEU A 437 -20.50 -22.10 1.03
N ILE A 438 -20.40 -22.24 2.35
CA ILE A 438 -19.19 -22.75 3.01
C ILE A 438 -19.39 -24.23 3.30
N GLU A 439 -18.82 -25.07 2.44
CA GLU A 439 -19.03 -26.52 2.46
C GLU A 439 -18.01 -27.29 3.30
N GLU A 440 -16.91 -26.64 3.67
CA GLU A 440 -15.78 -27.23 4.40
C GLU A 440 -15.24 -26.24 5.45
N PRO A 441 -14.56 -26.72 6.51
CA PRO A 441 -13.77 -25.85 7.37
C PRO A 441 -12.55 -25.30 6.62
N GLY A 442 -12.04 -24.16 7.08
CA GLY A 442 -10.89 -23.49 6.50
C GLY A 442 -10.83 -22.00 6.82
N VAL A 443 -9.81 -21.33 6.32
CA VAL A 443 -9.63 -19.89 6.44
C VAL A 443 -10.09 -19.21 5.15
N TYR A 444 -11.15 -18.42 5.24
CA TYR A 444 -11.85 -17.86 4.08
C TYR A 444 -11.60 -16.37 3.92
N ARG A 445 -10.95 -15.96 2.83
CA ARG A 445 -10.65 -14.57 2.48
C ARG A 445 -11.40 -14.15 1.21
N VAL A 446 -11.68 -12.85 1.09
CA VAL A 446 -12.29 -12.26 -0.10
C VAL A 446 -11.31 -11.34 -0.82
N GLU A 447 -11.25 -11.47 -2.15
CA GLU A 447 -10.63 -10.52 -3.05
C GLU A 447 -11.68 -9.93 -3.98
N VAL A 448 -11.58 -8.63 -4.26
CA VAL A 448 -12.47 -7.94 -5.19
C VAL A 448 -11.64 -7.22 -6.23
N PHE A 449 -12.04 -7.32 -7.50
CA PHE A 449 -11.33 -6.73 -8.63
C PHE A 449 -12.27 -5.88 -9.48
N GLN A 450 -11.66 -4.89 -10.12
CA GLN A 450 -12.28 -4.09 -11.17
C GLN A 450 -11.54 -4.24 -12.49
N LYS A 451 -12.27 -4.14 -13.60
CA LYS A 451 -11.67 -4.13 -14.93
C LYS A 451 -11.38 -2.69 -15.35
N LEU A 452 -10.11 -2.33 -15.48
CA LEU A 452 -9.67 -1.03 -15.97
C LEU A 452 -8.82 -1.24 -17.22
N ASP A 453 -9.20 -0.59 -18.32
CA ASP A 453 -8.56 -0.71 -19.64
C ASP A 453 -8.31 -2.17 -20.06
N GLY A 454 -9.31 -3.02 -19.82
CA GLY A 454 -9.27 -4.43 -20.17
C GLY A 454 -8.59 -5.35 -19.13
N GLU A 455 -7.95 -4.82 -18.11
CA GLU A 455 -7.21 -5.60 -17.09
C GLU A 455 -7.95 -5.71 -15.75
N TYR A 456 -7.81 -6.85 -15.08
CA TYR A 456 -8.21 -6.97 -13.67
C TYR A 456 -7.21 -6.26 -12.75
N ARG A 457 -7.69 -5.26 -12.02
CA ARG A 457 -6.95 -4.51 -11.00
C ARG A 457 -7.58 -4.81 -9.65
N GLY A 458 -6.75 -5.15 -8.66
CA GLY A 458 -7.22 -5.41 -7.30
C GLY A 458 -7.88 -4.17 -6.72
N TRP A 459 -9.10 -4.31 -6.23
CA TRP A 459 -9.82 -3.24 -5.53
C TRP A 459 -9.79 -3.44 -4.02
N ILE A 460 -10.20 -4.61 -3.52
CA ILE A 460 -10.27 -4.91 -2.07
C ILE A 460 -9.61 -6.25 -1.76
N TYR A 461 -8.80 -6.29 -0.70
CA TYR A 461 -8.27 -7.51 -0.07
C TYR A 461 -8.70 -7.55 1.40
N ALA A 462 -9.64 -8.43 1.74
CA ALA A 462 -10.23 -8.47 3.07
C ALA A 462 -9.47 -9.40 4.03
N SER A 463 -9.55 -9.15 5.34
CA SER A 463 -9.16 -10.14 6.35
C SER A 463 -10.03 -11.40 6.26
N PRO A 464 -9.56 -12.56 6.76
CA PRO A 464 -10.34 -13.78 6.62
C PRO A 464 -11.45 -13.90 7.68
N VAL A 465 -12.39 -14.80 7.43
CA VAL A 465 -13.22 -15.47 8.43
C VAL A 465 -12.64 -16.85 8.68
N TYR A 466 -12.54 -17.27 9.95
CA TYR A 466 -12.05 -18.59 10.32
C TYR A 466 -13.23 -19.54 10.54
N VAL A 467 -13.33 -20.62 9.76
CA VAL A 467 -14.41 -21.62 9.89
C VAL A 467 -13.80 -22.93 10.37
N LYS A 468 -14.19 -23.41 11.56
CA LYS A 468 -13.52 -24.53 12.24
C LYS A 468 -14.45 -25.65 12.65
#